data_AF-A0A7N5P3K7-F1
#
_entry.id   AF-A0A7N5P3K7-F1
#
_cell.length_a   1.000
_cell.length_b   1.000
_cell.length_c   1.000
_cell.angle_alpha   90.00
_cell.angle_beta   90.00
_cell.angle_gamma   90.00
#
_symmetry.space_group_name_H-M   'P 1'
#
loop_
_entity.id
_entity.type
_entity.pdbx_description
1 polymer ?
#
loop_
_entity_poly.entity_id
_entity_poly.type
_entity_poly.pdbx_seq_one_letter_code
_entity_poly.pdbx_strand_id
1 'polypeptide(L)' 'MGERQQAGEMVEVLLLRCYKAHVAPEDGSLACPKAGVYVLRFDDIYSLVPSKHITSTVEMLLTDQPFVEKMERF' A
#
# COMPACT_ATOMS: atom_id res chain seq x y z
N MET A 1 -6.97 13.54 -11.10
CA MET A 1 -6.24 12.32 -11.53
C MET A 1 -4.78 12.55 -11.17
N GLY A 2 -4.17 11.63 -10.40
CA GLY A 2 -2.82 11.80 -9.87
C GLY A 2 -1.74 11.75 -10.96
N GLU A 3 -0.69 12.54 -10.81
CA GLU A 3 0.47 12.54 -11.69
C GLU A 3 1.26 11.22 -11.55
N ARG A 4 1.90 10.78 -12.63
CA ARG A 4 2.78 9.60 -12.59
C ARG A 4 4.05 9.97 -11.83
N GLN A 5 4.23 9.38 -10.66
CA GLN A 5 5.45 9.53 -9.85
C GLN A 5 6.28 8.24 -9.92
N GLN A 6 7.60 8.39 -9.92
CA GLN A 6 8.51 7.27 -9.76
C GLN A 6 8.53 6.83 -8.29
N ALA A 7 8.84 5.55 -8.08
CA ALA A 7 8.96 4.97 -6.74
C ALA A 7 9.93 5.75 -5.82
N GLY A 8 11.03 6.28 -6.38
CA GLY A 8 12.02 7.06 -5.62
C GLY A 8 11.54 8.44 -5.18
N GLU A 9 10.42 8.92 -5.72
CA GLU A 9 9.78 10.19 -5.32
C GLU A 9 8.73 9.97 -4.22
N MET A 10 8.47 8.71 -3.86
CA MET A 10 7.48 8.33 -2.86
C MET A 10 8.15 7.98 -1.54
N VAL A 11 7.45 8.22 -0.43
CA VAL A 11 7.89 7.76 0.89
C VAL A 11 7.57 6.27 1.02
N GLU A 12 8.58 5.46 1.26
CA GLU A 12 8.40 4.03 1.51
C GLU A 12 7.73 3.83 2.88
N VAL A 13 6.49 3.32 2.86
CA VAL A 13 5.72 3.00 4.09
C VAL A 13 5.92 1.55 4.50
N LEU A 14 5.99 0.65 3.52
CA LEU A 14 6.26 -0.77 3.72
C LEU A 14 7.38 -1.21 2.77
N LEU A 15 8.35 -1.94 3.32
CA LEU A 15 9.46 -2.49 2.55
C LEU A 15 8.95 -3.45 1.48
N LEU A 16 9.40 -3.27 0.23
CA LEU A 16 9.17 -4.25 -0.83
C LEU A 16 9.87 -5.58 -0.51
N ARG A 17 9.12 -6.67 -0.43
CA ARG A 17 9.66 -8.02 -0.17
C ARG A 17 9.33 -8.98 -1.31
N CYS A 18 10.15 -10.01 -1.44
CA CYS A 18 9.90 -11.13 -2.35
C CYS A 18 8.94 -12.12 -1.69
N TYR A 19 7.66 -11.99 -1.99
CA TYR A 19 6.61 -12.87 -1.47
C TYR A 19 6.40 -14.10 -2.36
N LYS A 20 6.11 -15.26 -1.74
CA LYS A 20 5.84 -16.53 -2.44
C LYS A 20 4.35 -16.78 -2.54
N ALA A 21 3.62 -15.77 -3.03
CA ALA A 21 2.16 -15.78 -3.15
C ALA A 21 1.56 -16.89 -4.06
N HIS A 22 2.42 -17.61 -4.81
CA HIS A 22 2.01 -18.76 -5.61
C HIS A 22 1.82 -20.03 -4.76
N VAL A 23 2.38 -20.09 -3.55
CA VAL A 23 2.27 -21.23 -2.62
C VAL A 23 1.06 -21.03 -1.70
N ALA A 24 0.88 -19.81 -1.21
CA ALA A 24 -0.25 -19.41 -0.37
C ALA A 24 -0.51 -17.90 -0.58
N PRO A 25 -1.77 -17.43 -0.47
CA PRO A 25 -2.07 -16.00 -0.48
C PRO A 25 -1.31 -15.27 0.64
N GLU A 26 -0.90 -14.04 0.35
CA GLU A 26 -0.22 -13.18 1.31
C GLU A 26 -1.25 -12.21 1.87
N ASP A 27 -1.49 -12.30 3.18
CA ASP A 27 -2.39 -11.40 3.90
C ASP A 27 -1.58 -10.41 4.74
N GLY A 28 -2.05 -9.17 4.80
CA GLY A 28 -1.40 -8.13 5.58
C GLY A 28 -2.31 -6.93 5.80
N SER A 29 -2.01 -6.17 6.85
CA SER A 29 -2.68 -4.91 7.15
C SER A 29 -1.64 -3.83 7.45
N LEU A 30 -1.98 -2.59 7.14
CA LEU A 30 -1.15 -1.43 7.37
C LEU A 30 -2.05 -0.31 7.91
N ALA A 31 -1.69 0.26 9.05
CA ALA A 31 -2.33 1.48 9.52
C ALA A 31 -1.88 2.67 8.65
N CYS A 32 -2.78 3.60 8.38
CA CYS A 32 -2.51 4.82 7.62
C CYS A 32 -2.35 6.01 8.57
N PRO A 33 -1.19 6.21 9.23
CA PRO A 33 -1.03 7.23 10.28
C PRO A 33 -1.05 8.66 9.76
N LYS A 34 -0.77 8.86 8.46
CA LYS A 34 -0.73 10.18 7.82
C LYS A 34 -1.76 10.25 6.70
N ALA A 35 -2.51 11.35 6.63
CA ALA A 35 -3.40 11.59 5.49
C ALA A 35 -2.58 11.71 4.19
N GLY A 36 -3.04 11.04 3.13
CA GLY A 36 -2.34 11.01 1.85
C GLY A 36 -2.81 9.88 0.94
N VAL A 37 -2.12 9.73 -0.18
CA VAL A 37 -2.34 8.65 -1.14
C VAL A 37 -1.36 7.53 -0.86
N TYR A 38 -1.88 6.33 -0.58
CA TYR A 38 -1.08 5.13 -0.40
C TYR A 38 -1.10 4.31 -1.69
N VAL A 39 0.07 3.84 -2.12
CA VAL A 39 0.22 3.08 -3.37
C VAL A 39 0.74 1.69 -3.04
N LEU A 40 -0.06 0.66 -3.35
CA LEU A 40 0.40 -0.72 -3.32
C LEU A 40 1.18 -1.01 -4.61
N ARG A 41 2.43 -1.43 -4.45
CA ARG A 41 3.32 -1.74 -5.57
C ARG A 41 3.54 -3.24 -5.68
N PHE A 42 3.35 -3.77 -6.88
CA PHE A 42 3.72 -5.13 -7.23
C PHE A 42 4.85 -5.09 -8.25
N ASP A 43 6.04 -5.52 -7.83
CA ASP A 43 7.23 -5.54 -8.66
C ASP A 43 7.61 -6.99 -9.03
N ASP A 44 7.94 -7.21 -10.30
CA ASP A 44 8.24 -8.53 -10.86
C ASP A 44 9.75 -8.76 -11.09
N ILE A 45 10.59 -8.02 -10.36
CA ILE A 45 12.05 -7.97 -10.55
C ILE A 45 12.77 -9.33 -10.39
N TYR A 46 12.11 -10.32 -9.79
CA TYR A 46 12.64 -11.67 -9.58
C TYR A 46 12.11 -12.71 -10.57
N SER A 47 11.17 -12.35 -11.43
CA SER A 47 10.61 -13.28 -12.40
C SER A 47 11.52 -13.45 -13.62
N LEU A 48 11.71 -14.71 -14.01
CA LEU A 48 12.46 -15.08 -15.21
C LEU A 48 11.57 -15.09 -16.47
N VAL A 49 10.25 -15.17 -16.28
CA VAL A 49 9.26 -15.14 -17.35
C VAL A 49 8.71 -13.72 -17.51
N PRO A 50 8.48 -13.26 -18.75
CA PRO A 50 7.87 -11.97 -18.97
C PRO A 50 6.39 -12.03 -18.55
N SER A 51 6.00 -11.11 -17.67
CA SER A 51 4.64 -10.91 -17.16
C SER A 51 4.18 -11.93 -16.12
N LYS A 52 3.47 -11.42 -15.12
CA LYS A 52 2.81 -12.20 -14.07
C LYS A 52 1.40 -11.67 -13.85
N HIS A 53 0.44 -12.59 -13.78
CA HIS A 53 -0.91 -12.26 -13.36
C HIS A 53 -0.96 -12.18 -11.83
N ILE A 54 -1.45 -11.07 -11.29
CA ILE A 54 -1.54 -10.84 -9.84
C ILE A 54 -3.00 -10.58 -9.50
N THR A 55 -3.53 -11.37 -8.58
CA THR A 55 -4.86 -11.18 -8.00
C THR A 55 -4.70 -10.61 -6.61
N SER A 56 -5.39 -9.51 -6.31
CA SER A 56 -5.33 -8.85 -5.00
C SER A 56 -6.68 -8.25 -4.63
N THR A 57 -7.04 -8.37 -3.36
CA THR A 57 -8.17 -7.68 -2.75
C THR A 57 -7.62 -6.69 -1.72
N VAL A 58 -8.06 -5.44 -1.78
CA VAL A 58 -7.63 -4.39 -0.83
C VAL A 58 -8.87 -3.81 -0.19
N GLU A 59 -8.94 -3.86 1.13
CA GLU A 59 -10.03 -3.32 1.92
C GLU A 59 -9.52 -2.21 2.82
N MET A 60 -10.29 -1.12 2.91
CA MET A 60 -10.03 -0.04 3.85
C MET A 60 -10.92 -0.23 5.07
N LEU A 61 -10.31 -0.61 6.18
CA LEU A 61 -10.99 -0.69 7.47
C LEU A 61 -10.99 0.69 8.11
N LEU A 62 -12.10 1.40 8.02
CA LEU A 62 -12.33 2.63 8.76
C LEU A 62 -12.62 2.27 10.22
N THR A 63 -11.76 2.69 11.14
CA THR A 63 -12.12 2.69 12.55
C THR A 63 -13.15 3.78 12.77
N ASP A 64 -14.38 3.41 13.15
CA ASP A 64 -15.43 4.29 13.65
C ASP A 64 -14.92 5.04 14.90
N GLN A 65 -14.13 6.09 14.71
CA GLN A 65 -13.85 7.07 15.74
C GLN A 65 -14.58 8.36 15.38
N PRO A 66 -15.38 8.93 16.30
CA PRO A 66 -15.95 10.25 16.09
C PRO A 66 -14.78 11.20 15.85
N PHE A 67 -14.80 11.86 14.70
CA PHE A 67 -13.89 12.91 14.26
C PHE A 67 -13.31 13.67 15.46
N VAL A 68 -12.08 13.33 15.88
CA VAL A 68 -11.37 14.11 16.91
C VAL A 68 -10.85 15.35 16.20
N GLU A 69 -11.77 16.30 16.02
CA GLU A 69 -11.49 17.67 15.65
C GLU A 69 -10.74 18.32 16.81
N LYS A 70 -9.42 18.09 16.86
CA LYS A 70 -8.57 18.83 17.79
C LYS A 70 -8.40 20.23 17.20
N MET A 71 -9.40 21.09 17.45
CA MET A 71 -9.24 22.54 17.33
C MET A 71 -8.16 22.96 18.34
N GLU A 72 -6.91 23.06 17.91
CA GLU A 72 -5.92 23.85 18.63
C GLU A 72 -6.25 25.33 18.39
N ARG A 73 -7.03 25.88 19.32
CA ARG A 73 -7.23 27.30 19.51
C ARG A 73 -6.03 27.86 20.28
N PHE A 74 -5.18 28.63 19.61
CA PHE A 74 -4.38 29.72 20.19
C PHE A 74 -4.28 30.87 19.19
#